data_AF-A0A382K820-F1
#
_entry.id   AF-A0A382K820-F1
#
_cell.length_a   1.000
_cell.length_b   1.000
_cell.length_c   1.000
_cell.angle_alpha   90.00
_cell.angle_beta   90.00
_cell.angle_gamma   90.00
#
_symmetry.space_group_name_H-M   'P 1'
#
loop_
_entity.id
_entity.type
_entity.pdbx_description
1 polymer ?
#
loop_
_entity_poly.entity_id
_entity_poly.type
_entity_poly.pdbx_seq_one_letter_code
_entity_poly.pdbx_strand_id
1 'polypeptide(L)'
;MKTKIDINSRFDSFQKYSLYQGLDKKSKDDIKDIGLEHQLTFQELKQLTDMAVDFQMWEEPGIGTQWKQNTQSLNYSNKQLKENVFNSIKSHWKSLKKNETTYTRKNKRNYSSAGRKLKEINGDNEVFGMCPVASEKTVCCNLKTIDVAQGCGLGCSYCSIQTFYENGSIAVE
;
A
#
# COMPACT_ATOMS: atom_id res chain seq x y z
N MET A 1 0.59 28.15 -33.86
CA MET A 1 -0.04 28.78 -32.67
C MET A 1 0.11 27.83 -31.50
N LYS A 2 0.87 28.19 -30.45
CA LYS A 2 0.92 27.39 -29.21
C LYS A 2 -0.28 27.78 -28.37
N THR A 3 -1.27 26.91 -28.28
CA THR A 3 -2.45 27.06 -27.41
C THR A 3 -1.96 27.27 -25.98
N LYS A 4 -2.38 28.36 -25.32
CA LYS A 4 -2.13 28.56 -23.89
C LYS A 4 -2.82 27.41 -23.15
N ILE A 5 -2.04 26.43 -22.70
CA ILE A 5 -2.55 25.31 -21.93
C ILE A 5 -3.01 25.86 -20.58
N ASP A 6 -4.30 25.74 -20.28
CA ASP A 6 -4.84 26.06 -18.98
C ASP A 6 -4.38 25.02 -17.95
N ILE A 7 -3.51 25.44 -17.03
CA ILE A 7 -2.90 24.60 -16.02
C ILE A 7 -3.95 23.99 -15.08
N ASN A 8 -5.03 24.71 -14.80
CA ASN A 8 -6.10 24.24 -13.92
C ASN A 8 -6.84 23.06 -14.57
N SER A 9 -7.24 23.20 -15.84
CA SER A 9 -7.90 22.11 -16.59
C SER A 9 -7.07 20.82 -16.67
N ARG A 10 -5.74 20.96 -16.74
CA ARG A 10 -4.81 19.82 -16.74
C ARG A 10 -4.75 19.14 -15.38
N PHE A 11 -4.73 19.92 -14.31
CA PHE A 11 -4.74 19.37 -12.95
C PHE A 11 -6.07 18.67 -12.64
N ASP A 12 -7.20 19.23 -13.06
CA ASP A 12 -8.54 18.63 -12.88
C ASP A 12 -8.62 17.24 -13.53
N SER A 13 -8.01 17.10 -14.71
CA SER A 13 -7.91 15.80 -15.39
C SER A 13 -7.00 14.83 -14.62
N PHE A 14 -5.89 15.33 -14.06
CA PHE A 14 -4.94 14.55 -13.28
C PHE A 14 -5.49 14.07 -11.93
N GLN A 15 -6.38 14.81 -11.28
CA GLN A 15 -7.00 14.41 -10.00
C GLN A 15 -7.75 13.07 -10.06
N LYS A 16 -8.13 12.63 -11.27
CA LYS A 16 -8.76 11.32 -11.50
C LYS A 16 -7.78 10.16 -11.47
N TYR A 17 -6.47 10.41 -11.41
CA TYR A 17 -5.47 9.37 -11.37
C TYR A 17 -5.55 8.56 -10.08
N SER A 18 -5.68 7.23 -10.20
CA SER A 18 -5.98 6.33 -9.08
C SER A 18 -4.95 6.40 -7.95
N LEU A 19 -3.66 6.44 -8.29
CA LEU A 19 -2.61 6.54 -7.27
C LEU A 19 -2.63 7.89 -6.55
N TYR A 20 -2.97 8.98 -7.27
CA TYR A 20 -3.11 10.29 -6.64
C TYR A 20 -4.26 10.30 -5.63
N GLN A 21 -5.37 9.62 -5.94
CA GLN A 21 -6.52 9.50 -5.02
C GLN A 21 -6.18 8.67 -3.78
N GLY A 22 -5.26 7.72 -3.87
CA GLY A 22 -4.82 6.88 -2.75
C GLY A 22 -3.85 7.55 -1.78
N LEU A 23 -3.22 8.66 -2.17
CA LEU A 23 -2.26 9.36 -1.32
C LEU A 23 -2.92 10.03 -0.09
N ASP A 24 -2.12 10.20 0.96
CA ASP A 24 -2.51 11.01 2.12
C ASP A 24 -2.70 12.48 1.74
N LYS A 25 -3.42 13.22 2.59
CA LYS A 25 -3.78 14.62 2.30
C LYS A 25 -2.56 15.51 2.09
N LYS A 26 -1.50 15.34 2.89
CA LYS A 26 -0.30 16.17 2.80
C LYS A 26 0.41 15.94 1.46
N SER A 27 0.59 14.69 1.04
CA SER A 27 1.22 14.39 -0.25
C SER A 27 0.39 14.88 -1.44
N LYS A 28 -0.95 14.83 -1.35
CA LYS A 28 -1.86 15.39 -2.37
C LYS A 28 -1.70 16.89 -2.52
N ASP A 29 -1.63 17.60 -1.40
CA ASP A 29 -1.48 19.06 -1.34
C ASP A 29 -0.10 19.46 -1.88
N ASP A 30 0.98 18.79 -1.45
CA ASP A 30 2.35 19.02 -1.93
C ASP A 30 2.45 18.86 -3.47
N ILE A 31 1.91 17.77 -4.04
CA ILE A 31 1.93 17.53 -5.49
C ILE A 31 1.11 18.58 -6.25
N LYS A 32 -0.01 19.03 -5.68
CA LYS A 32 -0.84 20.09 -6.26
C LYS A 32 -0.07 21.41 -6.32
N ASP A 33 0.49 21.83 -5.20
CA ASP A 33 1.19 23.12 -5.08
C ASP A 33 2.41 23.15 -6.00
N ILE A 34 3.25 22.10 -5.97
CA ILE A 34 4.38 21.93 -6.89
C ILE A 34 3.92 21.94 -8.36
N GLY A 35 2.80 21.27 -8.65
CA GLY A 35 2.22 21.17 -9.98
C GLY A 35 1.80 22.51 -10.56
N LEU A 36 1.15 23.34 -9.75
CA LEU A 36 0.68 24.66 -10.13
C LEU A 36 1.85 25.65 -10.22
N GLU A 37 2.73 25.68 -9.23
CA GLU A 37 3.88 26.59 -9.15
C GLU A 37 4.84 26.41 -10.33
N HIS A 38 5.21 25.17 -10.65
CA HIS A 38 6.18 24.85 -11.70
C HIS A 38 5.54 24.43 -13.03
N GLN A 39 4.23 24.58 -13.16
CA GLN A 39 3.46 24.28 -14.37
C GLN A 39 3.70 22.86 -14.92
N LEU A 40 3.75 21.86 -14.04
CA LEU A 40 4.06 20.47 -14.41
C LEU A 40 3.03 19.83 -15.32
N THR A 41 3.50 19.22 -16.41
CA THR A 41 2.69 18.42 -17.34
C THR A 41 2.00 17.25 -16.64
N PHE A 42 0.95 16.72 -17.27
CA PHE A 42 0.25 15.54 -16.76
C PHE A 42 1.20 14.38 -16.49
N GLN A 43 2.17 14.16 -17.39
CA GLN A 43 3.13 13.07 -17.24
C GLN A 43 4.15 13.32 -16.11
N GLU A 44 4.53 14.57 -15.88
CA GLU A 44 5.38 14.94 -14.73
C GLU A 44 4.62 14.75 -13.41
N LEU A 45 3.36 15.17 -13.33
CA LEU A 45 2.48 14.96 -12.17
C LEU A 45 2.29 13.47 -11.88
N LYS A 46 2.04 12.67 -12.92
CA LYS A 46 1.92 11.21 -12.80
C LYS A 46 3.22 10.61 -12.26
N GLN A 47 4.37 10.96 -12.82
CA GLN A 47 5.67 10.47 -12.35
C GLN A 47 5.95 10.86 -10.90
N LEU A 48 5.64 12.10 -10.50
CA LEU A 48 5.79 12.54 -9.10
C LEU A 48 4.89 11.74 -8.16
N THR A 49 3.68 11.43 -8.58
CA THR A 49 2.74 10.61 -7.80
C THR A 49 3.25 9.19 -7.64
N ASP A 50 3.71 8.57 -8.73
CA ASP A 50 4.27 7.22 -8.73
C ASP A 50 5.48 7.16 -7.77
N MET A 51 6.34 8.17 -7.81
CA MET A 51 7.47 8.29 -6.87
C MET A 51 7.02 8.53 -5.43
N ALA A 52 6.00 9.37 -5.20
CA ALA A 52 5.49 9.66 -3.86
C ALA A 52 4.92 8.40 -3.17
N VAL A 53 4.20 7.56 -3.90
CA VAL A 53 3.71 6.27 -3.41
C VAL A 53 4.88 5.37 -3.04
N ASP A 54 5.87 5.23 -3.92
CA ASP A 54 7.07 4.41 -3.66
C ASP A 54 7.83 4.92 -2.42
N PHE A 55 8.03 6.23 -2.28
CA PHE A 55 8.68 6.82 -1.10
C PHE A 55 7.92 6.54 0.19
N GLN A 56 6.58 6.64 0.17
CA GLN A 56 5.77 6.29 1.34
C GLN A 56 5.94 4.82 1.72
N MET A 57 5.98 3.92 0.73
CA MET A 57 6.18 2.48 0.98
C MET A 57 7.58 2.15 1.50
N TRP A 58 8.60 2.90 1.07
CA TRP A 58 9.97 2.77 1.57
C TRP A 58 10.25 3.55 2.85
N GLU A 59 9.25 4.28 3.38
CA GLU A 59 9.40 5.18 4.53
C GLU A 59 10.47 6.26 4.33
N GLU A 60 10.65 6.68 3.08
CA GLU A 60 11.51 7.80 2.71
C GLU A 60 10.80 9.14 2.96
N PRO A 61 11.55 10.26 3.01
CA PRO A 61 10.95 11.59 3.12
C PRO A 61 9.89 11.82 2.03
N GLY A 62 8.75 12.39 2.41
CA GLY A 62 7.67 12.69 1.48
C GLY A 62 8.09 13.67 0.37
N ILE A 63 7.32 13.67 -0.72
CA ILE A 63 7.71 14.36 -1.96
C ILE A 63 7.90 15.87 -1.78
N GLY A 64 7.06 16.54 -0.96
CA GLY A 64 7.23 17.97 -0.68
C GLY A 64 8.51 18.31 0.07
N THR A 65 8.96 17.43 0.98
CA THR A 65 10.25 17.59 1.67
C THR A 65 11.40 17.44 0.70
N GLN A 66 11.37 16.39 -0.13
CA GLN A 66 12.42 16.17 -1.14
C GLN A 66 12.48 17.34 -2.14
N TRP A 67 11.34 17.87 -2.58
CA TRP A 67 11.28 19.01 -3.49
C TRP A 67 11.92 20.25 -2.88
N LYS A 68 11.57 20.59 -1.63
CA LYS A 68 12.14 21.73 -0.90
C LYS A 68 13.66 21.61 -0.72
N GLN A 69 14.15 20.43 -0.32
CA GLN A 69 15.58 20.17 -0.14
C GLN A 69 16.37 20.34 -1.45
N ASN A 70 15.83 19.85 -2.56
CA ASN A 70 16.47 19.98 -3.88
C ASN A 70 16.33 21.40 -4.46
N THR A 71 15.35 22.18 -4.02
CA THR A 71 15.16 23.58 -4.45
C THR A 71 16.12 24.53 -3.73
N GLN A 72 16.34 24.32 -2.43
CA GLN A 72 17.22 25.16 -1.60
C GLN A 72 18.71 25.07 -1.99
N SER A 73 19.12 24.01 -2.68
CA SER A 73 20.50 23.81 -3.11
C SER A 73 20.85 24.48 -4.43
N LEU A 74 19.92 25.20 -5.08
CA LEU A 74 20.07 25.67 -6.46
C LEU A 74 19.73 27.15 -6.65
N ASN A 75 20.70 27.94 -7.14
CA ASN A 75 20.51 29.33 -7.59
C ASN A 75 20.25 29.39 -9.12
N TYR A 76 19.09 28.93 -9.59
CA TYR A 76 18.79 28.89 -11.04
C TYR A 76 17.50 29.64 -11.44
N SER A 77 17.38 29.92 -12.74
CA SER A 77 16.12 30.37 -13.33
C SER A 77 15.02 29.30 -13.16
N ASN A 78 13.77 29.75 -13.02
CA ASN A 78 12.63 28.92 -12.61
C ASN A 78 12.41 27.64 -13.47
N LYS A 79 12.71 27.71 -14.78
CA LYS A 79 12.58 26.56 -15.69
C LYS A 79 13.70 25.53 -15.51
N GLN A 80 14.94 25.99 -15.36
CA GLN A 80 16.10 25.12 -15.12
C GLN A 80 16.00 24.48 -13.73
N LEU A 81 15.47 25.21 -12.76
CA LEU A 81 15.20 24.71 -11.41
C LEU A 81 14.26 23.51 -11.45
N LYS A 82 13.10 23.64 -12.12
CA LYS A 82 12.14 22.54 -12.27
C LYS A 82 12.78 21.27 -12.83
N GLU A 83 13.46 21.38 -13.97
CA GLU A 83 14.07 20.21 -14.63
C GLU A 83 15.15 19.57 -13.75
N ASN A 84 15.97 20.37 -13.10
CA ASN A 84 17.03 19.88 -12.21
C ASN A 84 16.46 19.19 -10.97
N VAL A 85 15.51 19.81 -10.26
CA VAL A 85 14.87 19.22 -9.08
C VAL A 85 14.18 17.92 -9.43
N PHE A 86 13.42 17.90 -10.52
CA PHE A 86 12.72 16.71 -10.98
C PHE A 86 13.70 15.57 -11.33
N ASN A 87 14.79 15.88 -12.02
CA ASN A 87 15.83 14.91 -12.36
C ASN A 87 16.57 14.39 -11.13
N SER A 88 16.83 15.24 -10.13
CA SER A 88 17.44 14.83 -8.86
C SER A 88 16.56 13.86 -8.10
N ILE A 89 15.27 14.18 -7.93
CA ILE A 89 14.29 13.29 -7.28
C ILE A 89 14.20 11.95 -8.03
N LYS A 90 14.10 12.00 -9.37
CA LYS A 90 14.02 10.81 -10.21
C LYS A 90 15.29 9.95 -10.11
N SER A 91 16.46 10.57 -10.01
CA SER A 91 17.73 9.88 -9.85
C SER A 91 17.84 9.21 -8.48
N HIS A 92 17.40 9.90 -7.43
CA HIS A 92 17.30 9.33 -6.09
C HIS A 92 16.35 8.13 -6.05
N TRP A 93 15.15 8.26 -6.61
CA TRP A 93 14.19 7.16 -6.75
C TRP A 93 14.75 5.96 -7.51
N LYS A 94 15.46 6.18 -8.62
CA LYS A 94 16.14 5.09 -9.36
C LYS A 94 17.25 4.42 -8.54
N SER A 95 17.99 5.20 -7.75
CA SER A 95 19.03 4.67 -6.86
C SER A 95 18.41 3.73 -5.83
N LEU A 96 17.34 4.17 -5.16
CA LEU A 96 16.61 3.34 -4.20
C LEU A 96 16.08 2.04 -4.81
N LYS A 97 15.57 2.07 -6.05
CA LYS A 97 15.13 0.85 -6.76
C LYS A 97 16.26 -0.14 -7.05
N LYS A 98 17.47 0.35 -7.25
CA LYS A 98 18.63 -0.49 -7.59
C LYS A 98 19.31 -1.05 -6.34
N ASN A 99 19.27 -0.31 -5.23
CA ASN A 99 19.92 -0.70 -4.00
C ASN A 99 19.20 -1.89 -3.34
N GLU A 100 19.96 -2.67 -2.57
CA GLU A 100 19.40 -3.80 -1.83
C GLU A 100 18.38 -3.32 -0.79
N THR A 101 17.24 -4.01 -0.72
CA THR A 101 16.21 -3.69 0.26
C THR A 101 16.70 -4.04 1.66
N THR A 102 16.98 -3.01 2.47
CA THR A 102 17.41 -3.21 3.86
C THR A 102 16.18 -3.27 4.77
N TYR A 103 15.83 -4.46 5.23
CA TYR A 103 14.76 -4.64 6.23
C TYR A 103 15.30 -4.36 7.62
N THR A 104 15.44 -3.08 7.97
CA THR A 104 15.80 -2.71 9.33
C THR A 104 14.71 -3.15 10.31
N ARG A 105 15.12 -3.70 11.45
CA ARG A 105 14.19 -4.18 12.48
C ARG A 105 13.50 -2.98 13.13
N LYS A 106 12.30 -2.66 12.67
CA LYS A 106 11.47 -1.59 13.24
C LYS A 106 10.92 -2.00 14.60
N ASN A 107 10.57 -1.01 15.41
CA ASN A 107 9.88 -1.23 16.68
C ASN A 107 8.63 -2.09 16.46
N LYS A 108 8.44 -3.12 17.30
CA LYS A 108 7.24 -3.97 17.25
C LYS A 108 6.01 -3.07 17.35
N ARG A 109 5.14 -3.12 16.34
CA ARG A 109 3.78 -2.58 16.48
C ARG A 109 3.10 -3.38 17.59
N ASN A 110 2.55 -2.69 18.58
CA ASN A 110 1.77 -3.32 19.63
C ASN A 110 0.41 -3.70 19.05
N TYR A 111 0.19 -5.00 18.83
CA TYR A 111 -1.12 -5.53 18.46
C TYR A 111 -1.76 -6.13 19.71
N SER A 112 -3.01 -5.75 19.99
CA SER A 112 -3.85 -6.44 20.96
C SER A 112 -4.61 -7.54 20.21
N SER A 113 -4.34 -8.81 20.49
CA SER A 113 -5.22 -9.89 20.09
C SER A 113 -6.23 -10.12 21.20
N ALA A 114 -7.52 -9.93 20.91
CA ALA A 114 -8.58 -10.40 21.80
C ALA A 114 -8.38 -11.91 22.01
N GLY A 115 -8.28 -12.33 23.28
CA GLY A 115 -8.12 -13.75 23.62
C GLY A 115 -9.30 -14.55 23.07
N ARG A 116 -9.01 -15.58 22.28
CA ARG A 116 -10.01 -16.48 21.71
C ARG A 116 -10.49 -17.46 22.76
N LYS A 117 -11.80 -17.68 22.85
CA LYS A 117 -12.42 -18.60 23.82
C LYS A 117 -12.46 -20.02 23.26
N LEU A 118 -12.06 -21.00 24.09
CA LEU A 118 -12.32 -22.42 23.82
C LEU A 118 -13.81 -22.70 24.04
N LYS A 119 -14.40 -23.49 23.14
CA LYS A 119 -15.74 -24.04 23.30
C LYS A 119 -15.66 -25.56 23.14
N GLU A 120 -16.17 -26.28 24.12
CA GLU A 120 -16.42 -27.71 23.96
C GLU A 120 -17.66 -27.88 23.08
N ILE A 121 -17.54 -28.72 22.05
CA ILE A 121 -18.63 -29.11 21.17
C ILE A 121 -19.06 -30.51 21.57
N ASN A 122 -20.19 -30.60 22.29
CA ASN A 122 -20.81 -31.88 22.63
C ASN A 122 -21.84 -32.24 21.55
N GLY A 123 -21.47 -33.06 20.57
CA GLY A 123 -22.38 -33.56 19.54
C GLY A 123 -21.70 -34.53 18.58
N ASP A 124 -22.50 -35.35 17.88
CA ASP A 124 -22.13 -36.20 16.74
C ASP A 124 -21.60 -35.35 15.56
N ASN A 125 -20.51 -34.62 15.74
CA ASN A 125 -19.84 -33.98 14.62
C ASN A 125 -19.13 -35.09 13.84
N GLU A 126 -19.31 -35.09 12.52
CA GLU A 126 -18.63 -36.05 11.65
C GLU A 126 -17.14 -35.67 11.62
N VAL A 127 -16.35 -36.20 12.56
CA VAL A 127 -14.91 -35.97 12.68
C VAL A 127 -14.19 -36.29 11.38
N PHE A 128 -14.76 -37.20 10.57
CA PHE A 128 -14.26 -37.56 9.26
C PHE A 128 -15.19 -37.07 8.15
N GLY A 129 -14.79 -35.98 7.48
CA GLY A 129 -15.60 -35.34 6.45
C GLY A 129 -14.80 -34.92 5.24
N MET A 130 -15.42 -34.23 4.30
CA MET A 130 -14.70 -33.50 3.26
C MET A 130 -14.16 -32.19 3.85
N CYS A 131 -12.98 -31.76 3.37
CA CYS A 131 -12.42 -30.46 3.76
C CYS A 131 -13.47 -29.34 3.59
N PRO A 132 -13.60 -28.38 4.53
CA PRO A 132 -14.60 -27.30 4.45
C PRO A 132 -14.43 -26.38 3.22
N VAL A 133 -13.29 -26.46 2.53
CA VAL A 133 -13.00 -25.71 1.30
C VAL A 133 -13.20 -26.58 0.04
N ALA A 134 -13.60 -27.85 0.20
CA ALA A 134 -13.84 -28.76 -0.91
C ALA A 134 -15.02 -28.28 -1.77
N SER A 135 -14.77 -28.20 -3.07
CA SER A 135 -15.75 -27.83 -4.10
C SER A 135 -15.29 -28.39 -5.44
N GLU A 136 -16.19 -28.44 -6.41
CA GLU A 136 -15.86 -28.85 -7.79
C GLU A 136 -14.75 -27.99 -8.42
N LYS A 137 -14.55 -26.76 -7.92
CA LYS A 137 -13.55 -25.80 -8.41
C LYS A 137 -12.17 -25.95 -7.74
N THR A 138 -12.05 -26.71 -6.65
CA THR A 138 -10.82 -26.80 -5.84
C THR A 138 -10.12 -28.14 -6.03
N VAL A 139 -9.08 -28.19 -6.88
CA VAL A 139 -8.34 -29.42 -7.21
C VAL A 139 -7.54 -29.96 -6.01
N CYS A 140 -6.93 -29.09 -5.20
CA CYS A 140 -6.05 -29.49 -4.09
C CYS A 140 -6.77 -29.71 -2.74
N CYS A 141 -8.05 -29.33 -2.63
CA CYS A 141 -8.80 -29.38 -1.36
C CYS A 141 -9.92 -30.43 -1.34
N ASN A 142 -10.06 -31.27 -2.38
CA ASN A 142 -11.08 -32.33 -2.44
C ASN A 142 -10.62 -33.62 -1.74
N LEU A 143 -10.05 -33.48 -0.55
CA LEU A 143 -9.62 -34.59 0.31
C LEU A 143 -10.55 -34.73 1.49
N LYS A 144 -10.60 -35.95 2.04
CA LYS A 144 -11.24 -36.18 3.34
C LYS A 144 -10.30 -35.75 4.46
N THR A 145 -10.83 -35.06 5.46
CA THR A 145 -10.09 -34.59 6.63
C THR A 145 -10.63 -35.25 7.90
N ILE A 146 -9.74 -35.43 8.87
CA ILE A 146 -10.07 -35.81 10.24
C ILE A 146 -9.91 -34.56 11.09
N ASP A 147 -11.02 -33.94 11.49
CA ASP A 147 -11.03 -32.64 12.15
C ASP A 147 -11.06 -32.82 13.67
N VAL A 148 -9.87 -32.96 14.28
CA VAL A 148 -9.71 -33.11 15.75
C VAL A 148 -9.97 -31.79 16.50
N ALA A 149 -9.78 -30.66 15.84
CA ALA A 149 -10.07 -29.34 16.37
C ALA A 149 -10.45 -28.39 15.23
N GLN A 150 -11.43 -27.53 15.50
CA GLN A 150 -11.92 -26.54 14.55
C GLN A 150 -11.51 -25.12 14.98
N GLY A 151 -11.06 -24.32 14.00
CA GLY A 151 -10.56 -22.97 14.23
C GLY A 151 -9.06 -22.91 14.58
N CYS A 152 -8.59 -21.71 14.96
CA CYS A 152 -7.19 -21.46 15.29
C CYS A 152 -7.10 -20.40 16.38
N GLY A 153 -6.19 -20.55 17.35
CA GLY A 153 -6.00 -19.56 18.43
C GLY A 153 -5.18 -18.32 18.03
N LEU A 154 -4.45 -18.38 16.92
CA LEU A 154 -3.35 -17.44 16.65
C LEU A 154 -3.73 -16.12 15.99
N GLY A 155 -5.01 -15.77 15.86
CA GLY A 155 -5.37 -14.37 15.58
C GLY A 155 -5.01 -13.82 14.19
N CYS A 156 -4.27 -14.56 13.35
CA CYS A 156 -3.60 -14.02 12.18
C CYS A 156 -4.55 -13.34 11.19
N SER A 157 -4.37 -12.03 10.96
CA SER A 157 -5.25 -11.21 10.10
C SER A 157 -5.42 -11.70 8.67
N TYR A 158 -4.46 -12.48 8.17
CA TYR A 158 -4.45 -13.05 6.82
C TYR A 158 -4.91 -14.51 6.77
N CYS A 159 -5.28 -15.11 7.90
CA CYS A 159 -5.61 -16.52 7.96
C CYS A 159 -7.06 -16.75 7.56
N SER A 160 -7.25 -17.50 6.47
CA SER A 160 -8.56 -17.85 5.93
C SER A 160 -9.41 -18.73 6.85
N ILE A 161 -8.79 -19.44 7.81
CA ILE A 161 -9.49 -20.24 8.84
C ILE A 161 -10.52 -19.38 9.60
N GLN A 162 -10.25 -18.08 9.79
CA GLN A 162 -11.19 -17.17 10.46
C GLN A 162 -12.47 -16.94 9.68
N THR A 163 -12.46 -17.13 8.37
CA THR A 163 -13.62 -16.98 7.49
C THR A 163 -14.48 -18.25 7.48
N PHE A 164 -13.87 -19.42 7.73
CA PHE A 164 -14.55 -20.71 7.68
C PHE A 164 -15.17 -21.13 9.01
N TYR A 165 -14.60 -20.69 10.14
CA TYR A 165 -15.10 -21.04 11.47
C TYR A 165 -15.60 -19.81 12.22
N GLU A 166 -16.83 -19.88 12.73
CA GLU A 166 -17.50 -18.72 13.30
C GLU A 166 -16.86 -18.20 14.60
N ASN A 167 -16.88 -16.87 14.73
CA ASN A 167 -16.73 -16.13 16.00
C ASN A 167 -15.39 -16.25 16.73
N GLY A 168 -14.33 -16.69 16.05
CA GLY A 168 -13.00 -16.74 16.65
C GLY A 168 -12.92 -17.65 17.87
N SER A 169 -13.87 -18.57 18.05
CA SER A 169 -13.78 -19.66 19.02
C SER A 169 -12.99 -20.82 18.42
N ILE A 170 -12.29 -21.54 19.29
CA ILE A 170 -11.66 -22.82 18.95
C ILE A 170 -12.58 -23.88 19.50
N ALA A 171 -13.08 -24.76 18.64
CA ALA A 171 -13.93 -25.87 19.02
C ALA A 171 -13.08 -27.13 19.10
N VAL A 172 -13.20 -27.86 20.20
CA VAL A 172 -12.45 -29.09 20.48
C VAL A 172 -13.44 -30.13 20.98
N GLU A 173 -13.32 -31.35 20.48
CA GLU A 173 -13.98 -32.55 21.02
C GLU A 173 -13.18 -33.15 22.19
#